data_AF-A0A2M7S774-F1
#
_entry.id   AF-A0A2M7S774-F1
#
_cell.length_a   1.000
_cell.length_b   1.000
_cell.length_c   1.000
_cell.angle_alpha   90.00
_cell.angle_beta   90.00
_cell.angle_gamma   90.00
#
_symmetry.space_group_name_H-M   'P 1'
#
loop_
_entity.id
_entity.type
_entity.pdbx_description
1 polymer ?
#
loop_
_entity_poly.entity_id
_entity_poly.type
_entity_poly.pdbx_seq_one_letter_code
_entity_poly.pdbx_strand_id
1 'polypeptide(L)' 'MLKRLFDIIVSAAGILLLSPFFVITAAIIKLDSKGPVFYRGVRVGRKGKLFKIYK' A
#
# COMPACT_ATOMS: atom_id res chain seq x y z
N MET A 1 10.34 -7.96 18.46
CA MET A 1 9.17 -7.06 18.68
C MET A 1 9.46 -5.63 18.26
N LEU A 2 10.59 -5.04 18.67
CA LEU A 2 10.98 -3.66 18.32
C LEU A 2 10.93 -3.37 16.80
N LYS A 3 11.48 -4.25 15.96
CA LYS A 3 11.43 -4.10 14.50
C LYS A 3 9.99 -4.01 13.97
N ARG A 4 9.08 -4.83 14.50
CA ARG A 4 7.67 -4.81 14.09
C ARG A 4 6.97 -3.51 14.49
N LEU A 5 7.28 -3.00 15.68
CA LEU A 5 6.74 -1.73 16.14
C LEU A 5 7.26 -0.57 15.29
N PHE A 6 8.56 -0.55 15.00
CA PHE A 6 9.18 0.42 14.10
C PHE A 6 8.53 0.41 12.71
N ASP A 7 8.39 -0.79 12.11
CA ASP A 7 7.81 -0.93 10.78
C ASP A 7 6.36 -0.38 10.73
N ILE A 8 5.57 -0.58 11.79
CA ILE A 8 4.20 -0.06 11.88
C ILE A 8 4.21 1.46 12.03
N ILE A 9 4.99 2.01 12.96
CA ILE A 9 5.01 3.46 13.24
C ILE A 9 5.47 4.24 12.02
N VAL A 10 6.61 3.85 11.43
CA VAL A 10 7.17 4.56 10.27
C VAL A 10 6.28 4.44 9.05
N SER A 11 5.69 3.26 8.80
CA SER A 11 4.76 3.09 7.69
C SER A 11 3.48 3.92 7.88
N ALA A 12 2.91 3.96 9.08
CA ALA A 12 1.73 4.76 9.37
C ALA A 12 2.00 6.26 9.21
N ALA A 13 3.13 6.75 9.74
CA ALA A 13 3.56 8.13 9.56
C ALA A 13 3.75 8.48 8.08
N GLY A 14 4.42 7.61 7.31
CA GLY A 14 4.62 7.80 5.87
C GLY A 14 3.29 7.82 5.10
N ILE A 15 2.35 6.94 5.42
CA ILE A 15 1.01 6.92 4.80
C ILE A 15 0.26 8.23 5.11
N LEU A 16 0.27 8.70 6.36
CA LEU A 16 -0.41 9.94 6.72
C LEU A 16 0.18 11.14 5.98
N LEU A 17 1.51 11.26 5.99
CA LEU A 17 2.23 12.34 5.33
C LEU A 17 1.98 12.37 3.81
N LEU A 18 1.95 11.19 3.17
CA LEU A 18 1.77 11.06 1.72
C LEU A 18 0.30 10.89 1.30
N SER A 19 -0.63 10.83 2.25
CA SER A 19 -2.05 10.57 1.97
C SER A 19 -2.68 11.56 0.97
N PRO A 20 -2.40 12.89 1.00
CA PRO A 20 -2.98 13.80 0.03
C PRO A 20 -2.52 13.47 -1.40
N PHE A 21 -1.24 13.14 -1.56
CA PHE A 21 -0.66 12.75 -2.86
C PHE A 21 -1.28 11.44 -3.38
N PHE A 22 -1.45 10.44 -2.51
CA PHE A 22 -2.10 9.17 -2.90
C PHE A 22 -3.57 9.35 -3.29
N VAL A 23 -4.31 10.23 -2.61
CA VAL A 23 -5.71 10.54 -2.96
C VAL A 23 -5.80 11.22 -4.33
N ILE A 24 -4.93 12.20 -4.60
CA ILE A 24 -4.89 12.89 -5.90
C ILE A 24 -4.56 11.89 -7.02
N THR A 25 -3.54 11.06 -6.81
CA THR A 25 -3.14 10.04 -7.80
C THR A 25 -4.26 9.03 -8.05
N ALA A 26 -4.94 8.58 -6.99
CA ALA A 26 -6.07 7.67 -7.10
C ALA A 26 -7.24 8.28 -7.88
N ALA A 27 -7.52 9.56 -7.68
CA ALA A 27 -8.56 10.29 -8.40
C ALA A 27 -8.22 10.39 -9.90
N ILE A 28 -6.98 10.76 -10.24
CA ILE A 28 -6.51 10.84 -11.63
C ILE A 28 -6.65 9.48 -12.32
N ILE A 29 -6.19 8.39 -11.69
CA ILE A 29 -6.31 7.04 -12.27
C ILE A 29 -7.77 6.67 -12.53
N LYS A 30 -8.71 7.07 -11.65
CA LYS A 30 -10.14 6.78 -11.82
C LYS A 30 -10.82 7.62 -12.90
N LEU A 31 -10.30 8.81 -13.17
CA LEU A 31 -10.79 9.66 -14.26
C LEU A 31 -10.26 9.18 -15.61
N ASP A 32 -9.02 8.70 -15.66
CA ASP A 32 -8.36 8.24 -16.89
C ASP A 32 -8.68 6.78 -17.26
N SER A 33 -8.82 5.89 -16.26
CA SER A 33 -9.06 4.46 -16.45
C SER A 33 -10.25 3.94 -15.65
N LYS A 34 -11.00 3.01 -16.25
CA LYS A 34 -12.09 2.28 -15.57
C LYS A 34 -11.56 1.24 -14.56
N GLY A 35 -10.26 0.95 -14.57
CA GLY A 35 -9.63 -0.08 -13.75
C GLY A 35 -9.58 0.23 -12.25
N PRO A 36 -9.18 -0.75 -11.41
CA PRO A 36 -8.92 -0.52 -9.99
C PRO A 36 -7.67 0.35 -9.80
N VAL A 37 -7.65 1.18 -8.74
CA VAL A 37 -6.51 2.04 -8.41
C VAL A 37 -5.27 1.24 -8.00
N PHE A 38 -5.47 0.14 -7.26
CA PHE A 38 -4.39 -0.73 -6.81
C PHE A 38 -4.47 -2.09 -7.49
N TYR A 39 -3.33 -2.55 -7.98
CA TYR A 39 -3.12 -3.95 -8.37
C TYR A 39 -3.00 -4.82 -7.13
N ARG A 40 -3.50 -6.06 -7.22
CA ARG A 40 -3.45 -7.06 -6.13
C ARG A 40 -2.76 -8.33 -6.63
N GLY A 41 -1.47 -8.46 -6.34
CA GLY A 41 -0.68 -9.64 -6.70
C GLY A 41 -0.48 -10.59 -5.52
N VAL A 42 -0.52 -11.91 -5.73
CA VAL A 42 -0.16 -12.89 -4.69
C VAL A 42 1.36 -13.05 -4.65
N ARG A 43 1.95 -13.00 -3.45
CA ARG A 43 3.37 -13.21 -3.21
C ARG A 43 3.60 -14.12 -2.01
N VAL A 44 4.70 -14.87 -2.03
CA VAL A 44 5.17 -15.67 -0.89
C VAL A 44 5.79 -14.74 0.14
N GLY A 45 5.27 -14.75 1.36
CA GLY A 45 5.71 -13.91 2.46
C GLY A 45 6.44 -14.69 3.56
N ARG A 46 6.41 -14.14 4.77
CA ARG A 46 7.14 -14.69 5.92
C ARG A 46 6.73 -16.13 6.21
N LYS A 47 7.71 -17.03 6.34
CA LYS A 47 7.52 -18.47 6.58
C LYS A 47 6.66 -19.15 5.50
N GLY A 48 6.78 -18.71 4.24
CA GLY A 48 6.05 -19.31 3.12
C GLY A 48 4.58 -18.93 3.04
N LYS A 49 4.07 -18.09 3.96
CA LYS A 49 2.66 -17.68 3.95
C LYS A 49 2.39 -16.74 2.78
N LEU A 50 1.41 -17.10 1.95
CA LEU A 50 0.96 -16.24 0.85
C LEU A 50 0.30 -14.98 1.39
N PHE A 51 0.55 -13.85 0.74
CA PHE A 51 -0.15 -12.59 1.00
C PHE A 51 -0.37 -11.82 -0.31
N LYS A 52 -1.34 -10.89 -0.30
CA LYS A 52 -1.61 -10.02 -1.45
C LYS A 52 -0.85 -8.69 -1.26
N ILE A 53 0.00 -8.34 -2.23
CA ILE A 53 0.66 -7.03 -2.29
C ILE A 53 -0.23 -6.03 -3.04
N TYR A 54 -0.26 -4.80 -2.56
CA TYR A 54 -0.81 -3.65 -3.27
C TYR A 54 0.31 -2.95 -4.04
N LYS A 55 0.09 -2.68 -5.32
CA LYS A 55 0.96 -1.86 -6.19
C LYS A 55 0.12 -0.83 -6.91
#